data_AF-A0A6C0FAC8-F1
#
_entry.id   AF-A0A6C0FAC8-F1
#
_cell.length_a   1.000
_cell.length_b   1.000
_cell.length_c   1.000
_cell.angle_alpha   90.00
_cell.angle_beta   90.00
_cell.angle_gamma   90.00
#
_symmetry.space_group_name_H-M   'P 1'
#
loop_
_entity.id
_entity.type
_entity.pdbx_description
1 polymer ?
#
loop_
_entity_poly.entity_id
_entity_poly.type
_entity_poly.pdbx_seq_one_letter_code
_entity_poly.pdbx_strand_id
1 'polypeptide(L)'
;MNSIGQDNIYIEIQESECDREILSNTTNNICQNEKYNINKVDWSQETKNELDTIDSVGEHLFLQDDDLIVNKTIKYSAYTVKQLLLICEYYGIHKEIKYNKLKKDGIIEQIIWYEMQIDNTDVVNTRITLWRYMNEIKQDPILGKFIPSWSIKDS
;
A
#
# COMPACT_ATOMS: atom_id res chain seq x y z
N MET A 1 -40.30 -9.80 -30.81
CA MET A 1 -39.53 -8.56 -31.00
C MET A 1 -38.90 -8.22 -29.65
N ASN A 2 -37.69 -8.69 -29.39
CA ASN A 2 -36.96 -8.37 -28.16
C ASN A 2 -35.69 -7.61 -28.56
N SER A 3 -35.63 -6.34 -28.17
CA SER A 3 -34.43 -5.51 -28.28
C SER A 3 -33.58 -5.79 -27.04
N ILE A 4 -32.41 -6.41 -27.23
CA ILE A 4 -31.38 -6.53 -26.19
C ILE A 4 -30.46 -5.34 -26.41
N GLY A 5 -30.67 -4.28 -25.62
CA GLY A 5 -29.74 -3.16 -25.53
C GLY A 5 -28.45 -3.67 -24.89
N GLN A 6 -27.38 -3.73 -25.69
CA GLN A 6 -26.03 -3.93 -25.18
C GLN A 6 -25.45 -2.55 -24.87
N ASP A 7 -25.54 -2.13 -23.61
CA ASP A 7 -24.81 -0.95 -23.13
C ASP A 7 -23.34 -1.35 -22.91
N ASN A 8 -22.58 -1.37 -23.99
CA ASN A 8 -21.12 -1.51 -23.95
C ASN A 8 -20.53 -0.11 -23.75
N ILE A 9 -20.05 0.18 -22.53
CA ILE A 9 -19.22 1.37 -22.29
C ILE A 9 -17.79 1.03 -22.77
N TYR A 10 -17.43 1.54 -23.94
CA TYR A 10 -16.07 1.48 -24.46
C TYR A 10 -15.27 2.67 -23.89
N ILE A 11 -14.18 2.37 -23.17
CA ILE A 11 -13.18 3.39 -22.79
C ILE A 11 -12.04 3.27 -23.78
N GLU A 12 -11.97 4.24 -24.70
CA GLU A 12 -10.88 4.36 -25.66
C GLU A 12 -9.73 5.11 -25.00
N ILE A 13 -8.68 4.37 -24.60
CA ILE A 13 -7.43 4.96 -24.14
C ILE A 13 -6.65 5.33 -25.40
N GLN A 14 -6.59 6.63 -25.71
CA GLN A 14 -5.68 7.11 -26.76
C GLN A 14 -4.24 6.99 -26.25
N GLU A 15 -3.51 6.04 -26.79
CA GLU A 15 -2.06 5.97 -26.64
C GLU A 15 -1.44 7.13 -27.43
N SER A 16 -0.98 8.18 -26.75
CA SER A 16 -0.11 9.17 -27.39
C SER A 16 1.30 8.61 -27.41
N GLU A 17 1.82 8.34 -28.61
CA GLU A 17 3.21 8.01 -28.88
C GLU A 17 4.11 9.13 -28.33
N CYS A 18 4.76 8.88 -27.21
CA CYS A 18 5.86 9.74 -26.75
C CYS A 18 7.16 9.03 -27.11
N ASP A 19 7.62 9.29 -28.32
CA ASP A 19 8.93 8.87 -28.78
C ASP A 19 10.03 9.52 -27.92
N ARG A 20 11.00 8.68 -27.58
CA ARG A 20 12.25 9.06 -26.92
C ARG A 20 13.06 9.95 -27.84
N GLU A 21 13.43 11.15 -27.38
CA GLU A 21 14.80 11.68 -27.55
C GLU A 21 15.09 12.92 -26.66
N ILE A 22 15.84 12.64 -25.60
CA ILE A 22 16.93 13.41 -24.96
C ILE A 22 17.07 14.92 -25.29
N LEU A 23 16.80 15.73 -24.26
CA LEU A 23 17.57 16.91 -23.79
C LEU A 23 18.42 17.70 -24.82
N SER A 24 17.93 18.87 -25.26
CA SER A 24 18.79 20.05 -25.42
C SER A 24 17.99 21.37 -25.40
N ASN A 25 18.10 22.07 -24.28
CA ASN A 25 18.40 23.50 -24.12
C ASN A 25 17.63 24.59 -24.91
N THR A 26 17.10 25.52 -24.09
CA THR A 26 17.01 26.98 -24.34
C THR A 26 15.70 27.52 -24.93
N THR A 27 14.79 27.83 -24.01
CA THR A 27 14.03 29.10 -23.88
C THR A 27 13.93 30.01 -25.12
N ASN A 28 12.69 30.27 -25.56
CA ASN A 28 12.00 31.58 -25.42
C ASN A 28 10.83 31.69 -26.40
N ASN A 29 9.60 31.78 -25.90
CA ASN A 29 8.65 32.87 -26.21
C ASN A 29 7.30 32.70 -25.47
N ILE A 30 7.25 33.30 -24.28
CA ILE A 30 6.21 34.13 -23.66
C ILE A 30 4.77 34.05 -24.24
N CYS A 31 3.80 33.73 -23.38
CA CYS A 31 2.52 34.47 -23.32
C CYS A 31 2.05 34.55 -21.86
N GLN A 32 1.70 35.77 -21.43
CA GLN A 32 1.35 36.15 -20.06
C GLN A 32 -0.09 35.73 -19.73
N ASN A 33 -0.33 35.14 -18.55
CA ASN A 33 -1.09 35.78 -17.46
C ASN A 33 -1.39 34.81 -16.31
N GLU A 34 -1.43 35.42 -15.12
CA GLU A 34 -1.93 34.94 -13.82
C GLU A 34 -0.93 34.24 -12.86
N LYS A 35 -0.80 34.92 -11.71
CA LYS A 35 0.19 34.78 -10.65
C LYS A 35 -0.16 33.62 -9.73
N TYR A 36 0.73 32.64 -9.61
CA TYR A 36 0.87 31.85 -8.38
C TYR A 36 2.32 31.84 -7.95
N ASN A 37 2.56 32.41 -6.76
CA ASN A 37 3.87 32.57 -6.15
C ASN A 37 4.28 31.23 -5.53
N ILE A 38 5.09 30.46 -6.24
CA ILE A 38 5.68 29.22 -5.73
C ILE A 38 7.16 29.52 -5.52
N ASN A 39 7.60 29.58 -4.27
CA ASN A 39 9.01 29.70 -3.92
C ASN A 39 9.76 28.51 -4.52
N LYS A 40 10.56 28.78 -5.55
CA LYS A 40 11.43 27.82 -6.21
C LYS A 40 12.59 27.50 -5.26
N VAL A 41 12.45 26.42 -4.50
CA VAL A 41 13.56 25.84 -3.73
C VAL A 41 14.53 25.22 -4.72
N ASP A 42 15.74 25.75 -4.76
CA ASP A 42 16.86 25.28 -5.57
C ASP A 42 17.48 24.04 -4.88
N TRP A 43 17.44 22.89 -5.55
CA TRP A 43 17.95 21.61 -5.05
C TRP A 43 19.34 21.26 -5.63
N SER A 44 20.12 22.27 -6.04
CA SER A 44 21.32 22.06 -6.85
C SER A 44 22.65 22.29 -6.13
N GLN A 45 22.74 22.07 -4.82
CA GLN A 45 24.00 22.00 -4.04
C GLN A 45 23.70 21.04 -2.87
N GLU A 46 24.35 19.92 -2.59
CA GLU A 46 25.76 19.53 -2.67
C GLU A 46 25.84 18.02 -2.95
N THR A 47 26.59 17.63 -3.97
CA THR A 47 27.16 16.28 -4.05
C THR A 47 28.66 16.44 -4.22
N LYS A 48 29.41 16.24 -3.14
CA LYS A 48 30.77 15.66 -3.13
C LYS A 48 31.38 15.71 -1.73
N ASN A 49 32.00 14.57 -1.39
CA ASN A 49 32.86 14.26 -0.25
C ASN A 49 32.04 13.80 0.98
N GLU A 50 32.16 12.58 1.51
CA GLU A 50 33.35 11.76 1.68
C GLU A 50 33.01 10.26 1.56
N LEU A 51 33.74 9.57 0.68
CA LEU A 51 33.91 8.13 0.71
C LEU A 51 35.16 7.90 1.56
N ASP A 52 35.01 7.52 2.84
CA ASP A 52 35.98 6.75 3.62
C ASP A 52 35.49 6.58 5.07
N THR A 53 34.86 5.43 5.35
CA THR A 53 35.02 4.64 6.59
C THR A 53 34.18 3.36 6.44
N ILE A 54 34.75 2.38 5.75
CA ILE A 54 34.38 0.98 5.98
C ILE A 54 35.04 0.59 7.30
N ASP A 55 34.32 0.74 8.42
CA ASP A 55 34.52 -0.13 9.57
C ASP A 55 33.32 -0.09 10.53
N SER A 56 32.85 -1.28 10.90
CA SER A 56 32.07 -1.56 12.12
C SER A 56 30.74 -0.80 12.38
N VAL A 57 29.65 -1.22 11.72
CA VAL A 57 28.31 -1.21 12.35
C VAL A 57 27.60 -2.54 12.07
N GLY A 58 28.28 -3.63 12.38
CA GLY A 58 27.71 -4.97 12.39
C GLY A 58 27.17 -5.33 13.77
N GLU A 59 26.48 -4.43 14.49
CA GLU A 59 25.94 -4.78 15.82
C GLU A 59 24.98 -3.71 16.41
N HIS A 60 23.82 -3.40 15.80
CA HIS A 60 22.79 -2.63 16.51
C HIS A 60 21.36 -2.72 15.91
N LEU A 61 20.75 -3.91 15.83
CA LEU A 61 19.35 -4.04 15.37
C LEU A 61 18.48 -4.99 16.22
N PHE A 62 18.72 -5.08 17.53
CA PHE A 62 17.98 -6.01 18.40
C PHE A 62 17.05 -5.34 19.44
N LEU A 63 16.83 -4.03 19.37
CA LEU A 63 16.12 -3.29 20.44
C LEU A 63 14.86 -2.53 20.00
N GLN A 64 14.35 -2.77 18.79
CA GLN A 64 13.14 -2.06 18.28
C GLN A 64 11.95 -2.98 17.96
N ASP A 65 12.11 -4.29 18.10
CA ASP A 65 11.07 -5.25 17.72
C ASP A 65 9.97 -5.42 18.78
N ASP A 66 10.28 -5.27 20.07
CA ASP A 66 9.31 -5.50 21.15
C ASP A 66 8.15 -4.50 21.11
N ASP A 67 8.42 -3.20 20.96
CA ASP A 67 7.38 -2.18 20.83
C ASP A 67 6.52 -2.39 19.57
N LEU A 68 7.14 -2.84 18.48
CA LEU A 68 6.43 -3.15 17.24
C LEU A 68 5.48 -4.33 17.42
N ILE A 69 5.94 -5.41 18.07
CA ILE A 69 5.13 -6.59 18.38
C ILE A 69 3.95 -6.22 19.29
N VAL A 70 4.19 -5.45 20.35
CA VAL A 70 3.14 -4.99 21.28
C VAL A 70 2.09 -4.18 20.53
N ASN A 71 2.52 -3.21 19.71
CA ASN A 71 1.59 -2.39 18.93
C ASN A 71 0.75 -3.20 17.95
N LYS A 72 1.35 -4.17 17.26
CA LYS A 72 0.63 -5.08 16.35
C LYS A 72 -0.36 -5.97 17.12
N THR A 73 0.04 -6.47 18.28
CA THR A 73 -0.80 -7.30 19.15
C THR A 73 -2.04 -6.53 19.58
N ILE A 74 -1.88 -5.30 20.08
CA ILE A 74 -3.00 -4.42 20.46
C ILE A 74 -3.90 -4.16 19.26
N LYS A 75 -3.33 -3.81 18.10
CA LYS A 75 -4.10 -3.55 16.88
C LYS A 75 -4.95 -4.76 16.47
N TYR A 76 -4.37 -5.95 16.41
CA TYR A 76 -5.07 -7.17 15.98
C TYR A 76 -6.01 -7.73 17.05
N SER A 77 -5.79 -7.42 18.32
CA SER A 77 -6.72 -7.80 19.40
C SER A 77 -8.13 -7.21 19.19
N ALA A 78 -8.24 -6.05 18.54
CA ALA A 78 -9.51 -5.41 18.22
C ALA A 78 -10.28 -6.11 17.08
N TYR A 79 -9.64 -7.02 16.33
CA TYR A 79 -10.24 -7.65 15.16
C TYR A 79 -11.06 -8.88 15.58
N THR A 80 -12.13 -9.16 14.86
CA THR A 80 -12.87 -10.41 14.98
C THR A 80 -12.08 -11.57 14.38
N VAL A 81 -12.37 -12.80 14.79
CA VAL A 81 -11.72 -14.00 14.20
C VAL A 81 -11.93 -14.03 12.68
N LYS A 82 -13.14 -13.69 12.19
CA LYS A 82 -13.42 -13.62 10.74
C LYS A 82 -12.47 -12.63 10.03
N GLN A 83 -12.24 -11.45 10.60
CA GLN A 83 -11.32 -10.46 10.04
C GLN A 83 -9.86 -10.93 10.04
N LEU A 84 -9.43 -11.60 11.11
CA LEU A 84 -8.07 -12.17 11.17
C LEU A 84 -7.88 -13.28 10.12
N LEU A 85 -8.89 -14.13 9.93
CA LEU A 85 -8.84 -15.19 8.92
C LEU A 85 -8.78 -14.62 7.49
N LEU A 86 -9.40 -13.47 7.21
CA LEU A 86 -9.25 -12.79 5.90
C LEU A 86 -7.80 -12.33 5.67
N ILE A 87 -7.11 -11.88 6.71
CA ILE A 87 -5.68 -11.53 6.61
C ILE A 87 -4.86 -12.80 6.33
N CYS A 88 -5.15 -13.90 7.03
CA CYS A 88 -4.49 -15.18 6.79
C CYS A 88 -4.75 -15.72 5.38
N GLU A 89 -5.94 -15.50 4.83
CA GLU A 89 -6.31 -15.87 3.47
C GLU A 89 -5.51 -15.06 2.44
N TYR A 90 -5.37 -13.75 2.65
CA TYR A 90 -4.53 -12.89 1.81
C TYR A 90 -3.06 -13.35 1.80
N TYR A 91 -2.52 -13.74 2.96
CA TYR A 91 -1.14 -14.24 3.08
C TYR A 91 -0.95 -15.69 2.63
N GLY A 92 -2.04 -16.41 2.30
CA GLY A 92 -1.98 -17.83 1.95
C GLY A 92 -1.71 -18.77 3.12
N ILE A 93 -1.71 -18.28 4.37
CA ILE A 93 -1.41 -19.06 5.58
C ILE A 93 -2.67 -19.64 6.26
N HIS A 94 -3.86 -19.43 5.67
CA HIS A 94 -5.14 -19.86 6.25
C HIS A 94 -5.26 -21.38 6.42
N LYS A 95 -4.58 -22.16 5.59
CA LYS A 95 -4.63 -23.63 5.65
C LYS A 95 -3.95 -24.13 6.91
N GLU A 96 -2.82 -23.55 7.26
CA GLU A 96 -2.01 -23.84 8.45
C GLU A 96 -2.79 -23.48 9.71
N ILE A 97 -3.48 -22.34 9.71
CA ILE A 97 -4.37 -21.92 10.83
C ILE A 97 -5.47 -22.97 11.08
N LYS A 98 -6.14 -23.41 10.02
CA LYS A 98 -7.22 -24.40 10.10
C LYS A 98 -6.72 -25.78 10.54
N TYR A 99 -5.60 -26.22 9.99
CA TYR A 99 -4.99 -27.50 10.32
C TYR A 99 -4.58 -27.55 11.80
N ASN A 100 -3.93 -26.49 12.28
CA ASN A 100 -3.45 -26.38 13.66
C ASN A 100 -4.54 -25.95 14.67
N LYS A 101 -5.75 -25.61 14.20
CA LYS A 101 -6.90 -25.18 15.02
C LYS A 101 -6.55 -24.03 15.97
N LEU A 102 -5.82 -23.04 15.48
CA LEU A 102 -5.37 -21.92 16.32
C LEU A 102 -6.56 -21.11 16.84
N LYS A 103 -6.50 -20.76 18.13
CA LYS A 103 -7.41 -19.79 18.76
C LYS A 103 -7.02 -18.37 18.34
N LYS A 104 -7.88 -17.39 18.63
CA LYS A 104 -7.68 -15.98 18.24
C LYS A 104 -6.26 -15.47 18.49
N ASP A 105 -5.73 -15.68 19.69
CA ASP A 105 -4.39 -15.20 20.06
C ASP A 105 -3.29 -15.89 19.22
N GLY A 106 -3.39 -17.20 19.02
CA GLY A 106 -2.47 -17.93 18.12
C GLY A 106 -2.57 -17.49 16.66
N ILE A 107 -3.75 -17.05 16.19
CA ILE A 107 -3.90 -16.46 14.85
C ILE A 107 -3.17 -15.10 14.79
N ILE A 108 -3.31 -14.28 15.83
CA ILE A 108 -2.62 -12.98 15.93
C ILE A 108 -1.11 -13.19 15.92
N GLU A 109 -0.59 -14.10 16.75
CA GLU A 109 0.83 -14.45 16.80
C GLU A 109 1.34 -14.90 15.42
N GLN A 110 0.59 -15.77 14.73
CA GLN A 110 0.97 -16.25 13.40
C GLN A 110 1.00 -15.12 12.36
N ILE A 111 0.06 -14.18 12.42
CA ILE A 111 0.05 -12.99 11.55
C ILE A 111 1.29 -12.12 11.84
N ILE A 112 1.57 -11.83 13.11
CA ILE A 112 2.72 -11.00 13.49
C ILE A 112 4.01 -11.67 13.05
N TRP A 113 4.16 -12.96 13.33
CA TRP A 113 5.33 -13.74 12.92
C TRP A 113 5.55 -13.70 11.41
N TYR A 114 4.49 -13.88 10.61
CA TYR A 114 4.56 -13.77 9.16
C TYR A 114 5.01 -12.37 8.74
N GLU A 115 4.46 -11.32 9.36
CA GLU A 115 4.77 -9.93 9.02
C GLU A 115 6.15 -9.45 9.45
N MET A 116 6.84 -10.18 10.32
CA MET A 116 8.21 -9.89 10.75
C MET A 116 9.27 -10.54 9.86
N GLN A 117 8.88 -11.48 8.99
CA GLN A 117 9.84 -12.09 8.06
C GLN A 117 10.18 -11.09 6.96
N ILE A 118 11.47 -10.85 6.75
CA ILE A 118 11.94 -9.89 5.75
C ILE A 118 11.45 -10.25 4.34
N ASP A 119 11.36 -11.53 4.03
CA ASP A 119 10.88 -12.08 2.75
C ASP A 119 9.41 -11.74 2.47
N ASN A 120 8.63 -11.42 3.51
CA ASN A 120 7.21 -11.11 3.38
C ASN A 120 6.95 -9.59 3.31
N THR A 121 7.98 -8.75 3.45
CA THR A 121 7.85 -7.29 3.57
C THR A 121 7.00 -6.69 2.44
N ASP A 122 7.25 -7.09 1.19
CA ASP A 122 6.54 -6.56 0.02
C ASP A 122 5.05 -6.94 0.01
N VAL A 123 4.73 -8.19 0.35
CA VAL A 123 3.35 -8.68 0.44
C VAL A 123 2.60 -7.94 1.55
N VAL A 124 3.25 -7.73 2.68
CA VAL A 124 2.69 -7.04 3.86
C VAL A 124 2.45 -5.57 3.55
N ASN A 125 3.40 -4.90 2.92
CA ASN A 125 3.28 -3.50 2.51
C ASN A 125 2.18 -3.30 1.47
N THR A 126 2.07 -4.23 0.50
CA THR A 126 0.98 -4.23 -0.48
C THR A 126 -0.38 -4.34 0.20
N ARG A 127 -0.54 -5.30 1.11
CA ARG A 127 -1.77 -5.49 1.90
C ARG A 127 -2.16 -4.23 2.68
N ILE A 128 -1.20 -3.62 3.38
CA ILE A 128 -1.44 -2.39 4.16
C ILE A 128 -1.90 -1.25 3.24
N THR A 129 -1.24 -1.12 2.08
CA THR A 129 -1.51 -0.06 1.10
C THR A 129 -2.91 -0.21 0.50
N LEU A 130 -3.27 -1.42 0.04
CA LEU A 130 -4.60 -1.72 -0.47
C LEU A 130 -5.68 -1.50 0.58
N TRP A 131 -5.42 -1.88 1.83
CA TRP A 131 -6.37 -1.67 2.93
C TRP A 131 -6.58 -0.18 3.21
N ARG A 132 -5.52 0.64 3.14
CA ARG A 132 -5.61 2.09 3.27
C ARG A 132 -6.47 2.69 2.17
N TYR A 133 -6.21 2.35 0.90
CA TYR A 133 -7.03 2.81 -0.22
C TYR A 133 -8.50 2.41 -0.07
N MET A 134 -8.76 1.17 0.36
CA MET A 134 -10.13 0.72 0.60
C MET A 134 -10.83 1.58 1.66
N ASN A 135 -10.13 2.00 2.71
CA ASN A 135 -10.70 2.86 3.75
C ASN A 135 -10.94 4.29 3.25
N GLU A 136 -10.02 4.84 2.44
CA GLU A 136 -10.19 6.16 1.81
C GLU A 136 -11.41 6.16 0.87
N ILE A 137 -11.52 5.16 -0.01
CA ILE A 137 -12.64 5.07 -0.94
C ILE A 137 -13.97 4.88 -0.19
N LYS A 138 -13.99 4.12 0.91
CA LYS A 138 -15.21 3.96 1.74
C LYS A 138 -15.69 5.27 2.37
N GLN A 139 -14.79 6.22 2.61
CA GLN A 139 -15.12 7.52 3.18
C GLN A 139 -15.53 8.54 2.10
N ASP A 140 -15.28 8.25 0.82
CA ASP A 140 -15.66 9.11 -0.27
C ASP A 140 -17.18 9.12 -0.50
N PRO A 141 -17.83 10.30 -0.63
CA PRO A 141 -19.27 10.43 -0.75
C PRO A 141 -19.87 9.88 -2.07
N ILE A 142 -19.04 9.70 -3.10
CA ILE A 142 -19.46 9.20 -4.41
C ILE A 142 -18.99 7.75 -4.55
N LEU A 143 -17.69 7.49 -4.42
CA LEU A 143 -17.08 6.19 -4.66
C LEU A 143 -17.45 5.17 -3.57
N GLY A 144 -17.64 5.62 -2.33
CA GLY A 144 -18.04 4.74 -1.23
C GLY A 144 -19.38 4.03 -1.47
N LYS A 145 -20.27 4.61 -2.29
CA LYS A 145 -21.55 4.00 -2.68
C LYS A 145 -21.38 2.74 -3.54
N PHE A 146 -20.26 2.61 -4.23
CA PHE A 146 -19.95 1.47 -5.09
C PHE A 146 -19.21 0.35 -4.35
N ILE A 147 -18.74 0.61 -3.13
CA ILE A 147 -18.13 -0.43 -2.30
C ILE A 147 -19.27 -1.21 -1.62
N PRO A 148 -19.32 -2.54 -1.81
CA PRO A 148 -20.31 -3.35 -1.11
C PRO A 148 -20.13 -3.20 0.39
N SER A 149 -21.20 -2.92 1.12
CA SER A 149 -21.21 -3.09 2.57
C SER A 149 -21.24 -4.60 2.83
N TRP A 150 -20.07 -5.19 3.10
CA TRP A 150 -19.97 -6.62 3.42
C TRP A 150 -20.69 -6.87 4.76
N SER A 151 -22.00 -7.15 4.68
CA SER A 151 -22.73 -7.80 5.76
C SER A 151 -22.55 -9.30 5.54
N ILE A 152 -21.68 -9.90 6.35
CA ILE A 152 -21.56 -11.36 6.37
C ILE A 152 -22.88 -11.87 6.94
N LYS A 153 -23.77 -12.40 6.10
CA LYS A 153 -24.95 -13.13 6.54
C LYS A 153 -24.45 -14.40 7.22
N ASP A 154 -24.64 -14.50 8.53
CA ASP A 154 -24.47 -15.77 9.24
C ASP A 154 -25.46 -16.76 8.61
N SER A 155 -24.93 -17.77 7.95
CA SER A 155 -25.68 -18.90 7.36
C SER A 155 -25.60 -20.09 8.29
#